data_AF-T1HPS7-F1
#
_entry.id   AF-T1HPS7-F1
#
_cell.length_a   1.000
_cell.length_b   1.000
_cell.length_c   1.000
_cell.angle_alpha   90.00
_cell.angle_beta   90.00
_cell.angle_gamma   90.00
#
_symmetry.space_group_name_H-M   'P 1'
#
loop_
_entity.id
_entity.type
_entity.pdbx_description
1 polymer ?
#
loop_
_entity_poly.entity_id
_entity_poly.type
_entity_poly.pdbx_seq_one_letter_code
_entity_poly.pdbx_strand_id
1 'polypeptide(L)'
;MNKSTKREKILYPLELTGLRGCVDIEATVTGGGETGQAGAIRWGISWALRSFVSKDMVETMRLAGLLTRDFRRRERKKPGQAKARKKYTWKKR
;
A
#
# COMPACT_ATOMS: atom_id res chain seq x y z
N MET A 1 -1.44 -7.13 19.92
CA MET A 1 -1.42 -6.09 18.85
C MET A 1 -0.96 -6.75 17.55
N ASN A 2 -1.88 -6.97 16.60
CA ASN A 2 -1.73 -7.93 15.50
C ASN A 2 -0.54 -7.59 14.56
N LYS A 3 0.59 -8.30 14.74
CA LYS A 3 1.74 -8.25 13.82
C LYS A 3 1.45 -8.85 12.43
N SER A 4 0.31 -9.53 12.28
CA SER A 4 -0.07 -10.31 11.09
C SER A 4 -0.31 -9.43 9.85
N THR A 5 -0.99 -8.29 10.01
CA THR A 5 -1.56 -7.52 8.89
C THR A 5 -0.54 -6.89 7.94
N LYS A 6 0.69 -6.62 8.41
CA LYS A 6 1.75 -6.04 7.57
C LYS A 6 2.39 -7.10 6.68
N ARG A 7 2.66 -8.29 7.24
CA ARG A 7 3.25 -9.41 6.52
C ARG A 7 2.29 -9.94 5.48
N GLU A 8 1.02 -10.06 5.81
CA GLU A 8 -0.05 -10.42 4.86
C GLU A 8 -0.05 -9.51 3.63
N LYS A 9 0.08 -8.19 3.81
CA LYS A 9 0.14 -7.25 2.67
C LYS A 9 1.35 -7.49 1.77
N ILE A 10 2.50 -7.82 2.35
CA ILE A 10 3.73 -8.08 1.60
C ILE A 10 3.65 -9.42 0.86
N LEU A 11 3.04 -10.44 1.48
CA LEU A 11 2.91 -11.78 0.92
C LEU A 11 1.78 -11.91 -0.13
N TYR A 12 0.74 -11.08 -0.04
CA TYR A 12 -0.40 -11.10 -0.94
C TYR A 12 -0.05 -11.18 -2.46
N PRO A 13 0.88 -10.38 -3.02
CA PRO A 13 1.25 -10.52 -4.43
C PRO A 13 1.90 -11.87 -4.78
N LEU A 14 2.64 -12.49 -3.84
CA LEU A 14 3.26 -13.80 -4.05
C LEU A 14 2.24 -14.93 -3.97
N GLU A 15 1.26 -14.80 -3.09
CA GLU A 15 0.15 -15.74 -2.96
C GLU A 15 -0.77 -15.68 -4.18
N LEU A 16 -1.10 -14.47 -4.65
CA LEU A 16 -1.94 -14.28 -5.85
C LEU A 16 -1.28 -14.88 -7.10
N THR A 17 0.03 -14.70 -7.26
CA THR A 17 0.77 -15.17 -8.44
C THR A 17 1.24 -16.63 -8.33
N GLY A 18 1.08 -17.26 -7.17
CA GLY A 18 1.58 -18.62 -6.91
C GLY A 18 3.10 -18.75 -6.85
N LEU A 19 3.84 -17.63 -6.79
CA LEU A 19 5.31 -17.59 -6.78
C LEU A 19 5.91 -17.63 -5.37
N ARG A 20 5.09 -17.98 -4.37
CA ARG A 20 5.55 -18.09 -2.98
C ARG A 20 6.57 -19.24 -2.85
N GLY A 21 7.80 -18.90 -2.46
CA GLY A 21 8.91 -19.84 -2.34
C GLY A 21 9.69 -20.07 -3.64
N CYS A 22 9.31 -19.40 -4.74
CA CYS A 22 10.01 -19.48 -6.03
C CYS A 22 10.97 -18.31 -6.27
N VAL A 23 10.90 -17.26 -5.46
CA VAL A 23 11.65 -16.01 -5.64
C VAL A 23 12.24 -15.54 -4.32
N ASP A 24 13.46 -15.00 -4.38
CA ASP A 24 14.09 -14.27 -3.30
C ASP A 24 13.87 -12.76 -3.49
N ILE A 25 13.62 -12.06 -2.39
CA ILE A 25 13.25 -10.64 -2.40
C ILE A 25 14.14 -9.88 -1.43
N GLU A 26 14.91 -8.94 -1.96
CA GLU A 26 15.64 -7.92 -1.19
C GLU A 26 15.03 -6.56 -1.50
N ALA A 27 14.67 -5.81 -0.45
CA ALA A 27 14.02 -4.51 -0.60
C ALA A 27 14.53 -3.48 0.42
N THR A 28 14.95 -2.32 -0.09
CA THR A 28 15.37 -1.18 0.72
C THR A 28 14.28 -0.11 0.72
N VAL A 29 13.81 0.28 1.90
CA VAL A 29 12.80 1.34 2.06
C VAL A 29 13.26 2.39 3.05
N THR A 30 12.98 3.66 2.75
CA THR A 30 13.36 4.81 3.58
C THR A 30 12.17 5.72 3.83
N GLY A 31 12.11 6.29 5.03
CA GLY A 31 11.02 7.19 5.46
C GLY A 31 9.67 6.50 5.68
N GLY A 32 8.64 7.32 5.91
CA GLY A 32 7.27 6.85 6.18
C GLY A 32 7.10 6.18 7.55
N GLY A 33 6.04 5.39 7.69
CA GLY A 33 5.80 4.52 8.85
C GLY A 33 5.59 3.08 8.41
N GLU A 34 5.56 2.15 9.36
CA GLU A 34 5.60 0.70 9.08
C GLU A 34 4.51 0.22 8.11
N THR A 35 3.29 0.76 8.22
CA THR A 35 2.16 0.40 7.34
C THR A 35 2.31 0.97 5.94
N GLY A 36 2.89 2.17 5.82
CA GLY A 36 3.21 2.79 4.54
C GLY A 36 4.36 2.08 3.83
N GLN A 37 5.38 1.68 4.59
CA GLN A 37 6.49 0.86 4.10
C GLN A 37 6.00 -0.49 3.58
N ALA A 38 5.16 -1.21 4.34
CA ALA A 38 4.57 -2.47 3.87
C ALA A 38 3.77 -2.30 2.55
N GLY A 39 3.04 -1.18 2.40
CA GLY A 39 2.35 -0.85 1.16
C GLY A 39 3.28 -0.55 -0.01
N ALA A 40 4.40 0.15 0.25
CA ALA A 40 5.42 0.44 -0.76
C ALA A 40 6.15 -0.83 -1.22
N ILE A 41 6.55 -1.70 -0.28
CA ILE A 41 7.18 -3.00 -0.56
C ILE A 41 6.23 -3.86 -1.39
N ARG A 42 4.95 -3.96 -0.99
CA ARG A 42 3.92 -4.70 -1.75
C ARG A 42 3.85 -4.23 -3.21
N TRP A 43 3.81 -2.91 -3.43
CA TRP A 43 3.74 -2.34 -4.78
C TRP A 43 5.02 -2.62 -5.58
N GLY A 44 6.19 -2.50 -4.96
CA GLY A 44 7.48 -2.83 -5.57
C GLY A 44 7.57 -4.30 -6.00
N ILE A 45 7.19 -5.23 -5.11
CA ILE A 45 7.14 -6.67 -5.41
C ILE A 45 6.18 -6.94 -6.58
N SER A 46 4.99 -6.34 -6.56
CA SER A 46 4.01 -6.52 -7.63
C SER A 46 4.53 -6.08 -9.00
N TRP A 47 5.27 -4.96 -9.04
CA TRP A 47 5.90 -4.49 -10.27
C TRP A 47 7.04 -5.38 -10.75
N ALA A 48 7.85 -5.92 -9.83
CA ALA A 48 8.92 -6.86 -10.17
C ALA A 48 8.37 -8.20 -10.69
N LEU A 49 7.32 -8.74 -10.07
CA LEU A 49 6.70 -10.02 -10.46
C LEU A 49 6.11 -9.98 -11.87
N ARG A 50 5.74 -8.79 -12.37
CA ARG A 50 5.17 -8.61 -13.71
C ARG A 50 6.06 -9.19 -14.83
N SER A 51 7.37 -9.21 -14.62
CA SER A 51 8.34 -9.73 -15.61
C SER A 51 8.38 -11.26 -15.66
N PHE A 52 7.88 -11.95 -14.62
CA PHE A 52 7.94 -13.42 -14.50
C PHE A 52 6.60 -14.11 -14.80
N VAL A 53 5.52 -13.34 -15.00
CA VAL A 53 4.16 -13.87 -15.16
C VAL A 53 3.58 -13.60 -16.56
N SER A 54 2.57 -14.38 -16.94
CA SER A 54 1.85 -14.19 -18.21
C SER A 54 1.04 -12.88 -18.23
N LYS A 55 0.70 -12.40 -19.44
CA LYS A 55 -0.11 -11.18 -19.61
C LYS A 55 -1.48 -11.26 -18.92
N ASP A 56 -2.10 -12.43 -18.91
CA ASP A 56 -3.40 -12.64 -18.25
C ASP A 56 -3.28 -12.46 -16.73
N MET A 57 -2.17 -12.94 -16.14
CA MET A 57 -1.88 -12.74 -14.72
C MET A 57 -1.57 -11.26 -14.41
N VAL A 58 -0.97 -10.52 -15.34
CA VAL A 58 -0.79 -9.07 -15.18
C VAL A 58 -2.15 -8.37 -15.10
N GLU A 59 -3.13 -8.81 -15.88
CA GLU A 59 -4.48 -8.25 -15.83
C GLU A 59 -5.20 -8.59 -14.52
N THR A 60 -5.06 -9.81 -14.00
CA THR A 60 -5.60 -10.16 -12.67
C THR A 60 -4.95 -9.34 -11.57
N MET A 61 -3.63 -9.10 -11.63
CA MET A 61 -2.92 -8.21 -10.70
C MET A 61 -3.41 -6.76 -10.79
N ARG A 62 -3.73 -6.28 -11.99
CA ARG A 62 -4.32 -4.95 -12.22
C ARG A 62 -5.68 -4.84 -11.54
N LEU A 63 -6.55 -5.83 -11.76
CA LEU A 63 -7.89 -5.90 -11.16
C LEU A 63 -7.84 -6.04 -9.63
N ALA A 64 -6.87 -6.78 -9.09
CA ALA A 64 -6.60 -6.90 -7.66
C ALA A 64 -6.01 -5.61 -7.03
N GLY A 65 -5.74 -4.58 -7.83
CA GLY A 65 -5.21 -3.30 -7.35
C GLY A 65 -3.75 -3.35 -6.89
N LEU A 66 -2.98 -4.35 -7.32
CA LEU A 66 -1.57 -4.51 -6.97
C LEU A 66 -0.65 -3.57 -7.74
N LEU A 67 -1.02 -3.24 -8.98
CA LEU A 67 -0.22 -2.39 -9.87
C LEU A 67 -0.52 -0.89 -9.70
N THR A 68 -1.64 -0.55 -9.07
CA THR A 68 -2.07 0.83 -8.84
C THR A 68 -1.36 1.44 -7.63
N ARG A 69 -0.76 2.61 -7.81
CA ARG A 69 -0.13 3.36 -6.72
C ARG A 69 -1.20 4.02 -5.85
N ASP A 70 -1.07 3.92 -4.52
CA ASP A 70 -1.96 4.64 -3.59
C ASP A 70 -1.59 6.13 -3.54
N PHE A 71 -2.47 6.98 -4.07
CA PHE A 71 -2.28 8.44 -4.10
C PHE A 71 -2.76 9.14 -2.83
N ARG A 72 -3.37 8.43 -1.87
CA ARG A 72 -3.86 9.04 -0.63
C ARG A 72 -2.69 9.59 0.18
N ARG A 73 -2.80 10.87 0.54
CA ARG A 73 -1.82 11.57 1.37
C ARG A 73 -2.54 12.33 2.47
N ARG A 74 -1.82 12.62 3.55
CA ARG A 74 -2.35 13.43 4.66
C ARG A 74 -2.69 14.82 4.14
N GLU A 75 -3.96 15.17 4.19
CA GLU A 75 -4.41 16.52 3.85
C GLU A 75 -3.85 17.54 4.85
N ARG A 76 -3.47 18.72 4.35
CA ARG A 76 -2.96 19.82 5.18
C ARG A 76 -4.04 20.40 6.10
N LYS A 77 -3.61 21.05 7.19
CA LYS A 77 -4.48 21.87 8.03
C LYS A 77 -4.89 23.14 7.29
N LYS A 78 -6.14 23.59 7.50
CA LYS A 78 -6.67 24.87 6.99
C LYS A 78 -6.69 25.91 8.11
N PRO A 79 -6.41 27.20 7.84
CA PRO A 79 -6.55 28.25 8.84
C PRO A 79 -8.01 28.34 9.32
N GLY A 80 -8.21 28.70 10.58
CA GLY A 80 -9.55 28.72 11.20
C GLY A 80 -10.17 27.33 11.47
N GLN A 81 -9.43 26.24 11.25
CA GLN A 81 -9.87 24.87 11.54
C GLN A 81 -8.92 24.16 12.52
N ALA A 82 -9.46 23.22 13.31
CA ALA A 82 -8.69 22.44 14.26
C ALA A 82 -7.77 21.42 13.55
N LYS A 83 -8.26 20.80 12.45
CA LYS A 83 -7.50 19.85 11.61
C LYS A 83 -7.80 20.13 10.12
N ALA A 84 -7.47 19.19 9.22
CA ALA A 84 -7.73 19.32 7.78
C ALA A 84 -9.21 19.50 7.40
N ARG A 85 -10.11 18.87 8.17
CA ARG A 85 -11.57 18.94 7.98
C ARG A 85 -12.34 19.29 9.27
N LYS A 86 -11.78 18.98 10.44
CA LYS A 86 -12.42 19.24 11.74
C LYS A 86 -12.45 20.74 12.02
N LYS A 87 -13.65 21.31 12.13
CA LYS A 87 -13.88 22.69 12.58
C LYS A 87 -13.88 22.76 14.12
N TYR A 88 -13.67 23.96 14.66
CA TYR A 88 -13.92 24.21 16.08
C TYR A 88 -15.42 24.13 16.38
N THR A 89 -15.77 23.92 17.65
CA THR A 89 -17.16 23.89 18.08
C THR A 89 -17.82 25.23 17.77
N TRP A 90 -18.90 25.18 17.00
CA TRP A 90 -19.69 26.37 16.68
C TRP A 90 -20.69 26.64 17.80
N LYS A 91 -20.73 27.89 18.29
CA LYS A 91 -21.73 28.36 19.26
C LYS A 91 -22.77 29.19 18.50
N LYS A 92 -24.04 28.80 18.58
CA LYS A 92 -25.16 29.42 17.83
C LYS A 92 -25.73 30.67 18.51
N ARG A 93 -25.66 30.71 19.84
CA ARG A 93 -26.27 31.75 20.69
C ARG A 93 -25.31 32.90 20.88
#